data_AF-A0A968PQD4-F1
#
_entry.id   AF-A0A968PQD4-F1
#
_cell.length_a   1.000
_cell.length_b   1.000
_cell.length_c   1.000
_cell.angle_alpha   90.00
_cell.angle_beta   90.00
_cell.angle_gamma   90.00
#
_symmetry.space_group_name_H-M   'P 1'
#
loop_
_entity.id
_entity.type
_entity.pdbx_description
1 polymer ?
#
loop_
_entity_poly.entity_id
_entity_poly.type
_entity_poly.pdbx_seq_one_letter_code
_entity_poly.pdbx_strand_id
1 'polypeptide(L)'
;MGKLNQTSQPTFKRTARLQSLSFVIHSTAWVRLIFLAILGGLSVSLVLAIAWGVVARTRVHRLTLAAGDVNGESYILSKAIEQVVETYHSNIEIEVQATGGTSDNLSRLEEGEAQLATAQADVAAGPSARTIAVLYQDLFQLVVKENSGIEEFVQLRGTRIGLPQEGGQFRSFLEVADHYGLGREDFEFLGENDQAASQAFQQNQVIAVFRVRAPGNQAILNLVQGYNGRILPIGQAEAMRIKHPAFEPAVIPQGAYKGSPPPMPTEDLPTIAVDRTLLVGDRVNRQVVQDITATINERRQEIAEAIPETSAEVKPLVASIDRPTTTGGTGVPLHPGAIAFYERDEPSFVQEYADFLALLLTITLLLGSWVIQLKSWIERGKKEVADNYVTSALEAMKEDSGDLDEKQKQLDETFAQAADALIAERISQESFRTFNEAYKTAREAIDRRKQVAQQSQREISDGYIGDLLALMQDNQRSRDVIQKDLDRTFRKASTALVEGKISQESFRTFVEAYNATRVAIAHKTFSQQQTSSPATIAPETVMPGTIAPRTIIPQEP
;
A
#
# COMPACT_ATOMS: atom_id res chain seq x y z
N MET A 1 65.42 1.96 25.93
CA MET A 1 65.10 2.81 24.77
C MET A 1 64.16 2.02 23.86
N GLY A 2 63.08 2.56 23.27
CA GLY A 2 62.46 3.86 23.47
C GLY A 2 61.20 4.04 22.59
N LYS A 3 60.06 4.33 23.23
CA LYS A 3 58.89 5.12 22.78
C LYS A 3 58.24 4.89 21.39
N LEU A 4 56.91 4.68 21.48
CA LEU A 4 55.83 5.21 20.61
C LEU A 4 55.79 4.69 19.15
N ASN A 5 54.66 4.17 18.67
CA ASN A 5 53.47 5.00 18.49
C ASN A 5 52.13 4.25 18.63
N GLN A 6 51.06 5.01 18.90
CA GLN A 6 49.68 4.52 19.00
C GLN A 6 48.98 4.54 17.64
N THR A 7 48.15 3.54 17.36
CA THR A 7 46.91 3.73 16.58
C THR A 7 45.81 2.84 17.15
N SER A 8 44.70 3.46 17.52
CA SER A 8 43.56 2.85 18.21
C SER A 8 42.68 2.01 17.29
N GLN A 9 42.35 0.78 17.69
CA GLN A 9 41.17 0.08 17.18
C GLN A 9 39.97 0.33 18.11
N PRO A 10 38.75 0.57 17.58
CA PRO A 10 37.57 0.82 18.39
C PRO A 10 37.05 -0.48 19.03
N THR A 11 36.74 -0.44 20.33
CA THR A 11 36.15 -1.56 21.05
C THR A 11 34.68 -1.74 20.67
N PHE A 12 34.36 -2.82 19.96
CA PHE A 12 33.00 -3.16 19.55
C PHE A 12 32.14 -3.59 20.76
N LYS A 13 31.54 -2.62 21.46
CA LYS A 13 30.61 -2.91 22.57
C LYS A 13 29.34 -3.58 22.03
N ARG A 14 29.25 -4.90 22.21
CA ARG A 14 27.97 -5.64 22.18
C ARG A 14 26.99 -5.00 23.17
N THR A 15 25.89 -4.42 22.68
CA THR A 15 24.50 -4.62 23.16
C THR A 15 23.56 -3.61 22.47
N ALA A 16 23.23 -3.86 21.20
CA ALA A 16 22.06 -3.25 20.59
C ALA A 16 20.80 -3.83 21.24
N ARG A 17 20.33 -3.19 22.32
CA ARG A 17 19.07 -3.56 22.99
C ARG A 17 17.92 -3.19 22.04
N LEU A 18 17.14 -4.18 21.62
CA LEU A 18 15.97 -4.02 20.74
C LEU A 18 14.92 -3.08 21.37
N GLN A 19 15.01 -1.77 21.08
CA GLN A 19 14.09 -0.77 21.63
C GLN A 19 12.69 -0.81 20.99
N SER A 20 12.54 -1.45 19.82
CA SER A 20 11.26 -1.57 19.10
C SER A 20 10.18 -2.36 19.85
N LEU A 21 10.54 -3.20 20.81
CA LEU A 21 9.60 -3.95 21.66
C LEU A 21 9.11 -3.17 22.89
N SER A 22 9.72 -2.03 23.22
CA SER A 22 9.38 -1.27 24.43
C SER A 22 7.98 -0.65 24.40
N PHE A 23 7.45 -0.34 23.21
CA PHE A 23 6.13 0.26 23.02
C PHE A 23 4.99 -0.66 23.51
N VAL A 24 5.04 -1.95 23.17
CA VAL A 24 4.05 -2.95 23.61
C VAL A 24 4.15 -3.22 25.13
N ILE A 25 5.35 -3.10 25.70
CA ILE A 25 5.60 -3.31 27.13
C ILE A 25 5.05 -2.16 28.01
N HIS A 26 4.84 -0.97 27.44
CA HIS A 26 4.28 0.20 28.13
C HIS A 26 2.83 0.54 27.72
N SER A 27 2.26 -0.13 26.73
CA SER A 27 0.86 0.08 26.33
C SER A 27 -0.13 -0.43 27.38
N THR A 28 -1.36 0.09 27.39
CA THR A 28 -2.45 -0.43 28.25
C THR A 28 -2.78 -1.89 27.94
N ALA A 29 -3.37 -2.60 28.91
CA ALA A 29 -3.68 -4.04 28.78
C ALA A 29 -4.53 -4.36 27.54
N TRP A 30 -5.48 -3.48 27.20
CA TRP A 30 -6.33 -3.59 26.02
C TRP A 30 -5.54 -3.58 24.70
N VAL A 31 -4.52 -2.72 24.58
CA VAL A 31 -3.66 -2.66 23.37
C VAL A 31 -2.85 -3.96 23.20
N ARG A 32 -2.42 -4.58 24.30
CA ARG A 32 -1.71 -5.87 24.26
C ARG A 32 -2.63 -7.02 23.85
N LEU A 33 -3.86 -7.03 24.35
CA LEU A 33 -4.88 -8.02 23.96
C LEU A 33 -5.23 -7.91 22.47
N ILE A 34 -5.40 -6.69 21.95
CA ILE A 34 -5.63 -6.44 20.52
C ILE A 34 -4.43 -6.91 19.68
N PHE A 35 -3.20 -6.58 20.08
CA PHE A 35 -1.99 -7.01 19.38
C PHE A 35 -1.83 -8.53 19.36
N LEU A 36 -2.08 -9.21 20.48
CA LEU A 36 -2.06 -10.68 20.56
C LEU A 36 -3.18 -11.32 19.74
N ALA A 37 -4.37 -10.72 19.70
CA ALA A 37 -5.47 -11.20 18.87
C ALA A 37 -5.17 -11.07 17.36
N ILE A 38 -4.55 -9.96 16.93
CA ILE A 38 -4.09 -9.77 15.54
C ILE A 38 -2.99 -10.79 15.19
N LEU A 39 -1.99 -10.96 16.06
CA LEU A 39 -0.90 -11.91 15.84
C LEU A 39 -1.41 -13.36 15.81
N GLY A 40 -2.36 -13.70 16.68
CA GLY A 40 -3.04 -14.99 16.68
C GLY A 40 -3.86 -15.22 15.41
N GLY A 41 -4.64 -14.22 14.97
CA GLY A 41 -5.42 -14.27 13.74
C GLY A 41 -4.55 -14.46 12.49
N LEU A 42 -3.44 -13.73 12.38
CA LEU A 42 -2.44 -13.90 11.32
C LEU A 42 -1.80 -15.29 11.35
N SER A 43 -1.48 -15.81 12.54
CA SER A 43 -0.90 -17.15 12.70
C SER A 43 -1.89 -18.25 12.27
N VAL A 44 -3.17 -18.15 12.68
CA VAL A 44 -4.24 -19.07 12.26
C VAL A 44 -4.48 -18.98 10.75
N SER A 45 -4.50 -17.77 10.19
CA SER A 45 -4.65 -17.57 8.73
C SER A 45 -3.50 -18.21 7.95
N LEU A 46 -2.25 -18.09 8.43
CA LEU A 46 -1.08 -18.73 7.83
C LEU A 46 -1.18 -20.27 7.90
N VAL A 47 -1.56 -20.83 9.06
CA VAL A 47 -1.75 -22.28 9.21
C VAL A 47 -2.87 -22.81 8.30
N LEU A 48 -3.98 -22.07 8.18
CA LEU A 48 -5.07 -22.42 7.25
C LEU A 48 -4.64 -22.33 5.78
N ALA A 49 -3.84 -21.33 5.41
CA ALA A 49 -3.30 -21.20 4.05
C ALA A 49 -2.32 -22.34 3.72
N ILE A 50 -1.46 -22.75 4.66
CA ILE A 50 -0.57 -23.90 4.52
C ILE A 50 -1.38 -25.20 4.39
N ALA A 51 -2.37 -25.41 5.27
CA ALA A 51 -3.24 -26.59 5.23
C ALA A 51 -4.03 -26.67 3.91
N TRP A 52 -4.57 -25.55 3.43
CA TRP A 52 -5.23 -25.46 2.12
C TRP A 52 -4.28 -25.79 0.97
N GLY A 53 -3.04 -25.26 1.02
CA GLY A 53 -2.01 -25.56 0.02
C GLY A 53 -1.61 -27.04 -0.01
N VAL A 54 -1.56 -27.71 1.14
CA VAL A 54 -1.33 -29.17 1.23
C VAL A 54 -2.52 -29.94 0.65
N VAL A 55 -3.75 -29.63 1.07
CA VAL A 55 -4.97 -30.30 0.57
C VAL A 55 -5.13 -30.13 -0.95
N ALA A 56 -4.86 -28.93 -1.48
CA ALA A 56 -4.90 -28.66 -2.90
C ALA A 56 -3.89 -29.50 -3.71
N ARG A 57 -2.68 -29.72 -3.17
CA ARG A 57 -1.67 -30.61 -3.79
C ARG A 57 -2.01 -32.09 -3.71
N THR A 58 -2.80 -32.52 -2.73
CA THR A 58 -3.24 -33.93 -2.61
C THR A 58 -4.47 -34.26 -3.46
N ARG A 59 -5.09 -33.28 -4.13
CA ARG A 59 -6.22 -33.54 -5.01
C ARG A 59 -5.74 -34.08 -6.35
N VAL A 60 -6.08 -35.33 -6.64
CA VAL A 60 -5.86 -35.92 -7.96
C VAL A 60 -6.80 -35.28 -8.99
N HIS A 61 -6.23 -34.82 -10.09
CA HIS A 61 -6.92 -34.27 -11.24
C HIS A 61 -6.89 -35.27 -12.39
N ARG A 62 -8.03 -35.94 -12.63
CA ARG A 62 -8.24 -36.82 -13.78
C ARG A 62 -8.66 -35.97 -14.98
N LEU A 63 -7.97 -36.11 -16.10
CA LEU A 63 -8.24 -35.39 -17.35
C LEU A 63 -8.33 -36.39 -18.50
N THR A 64 -9.39 -36.35 -19.29
CA THR A 64 -9.46 -37.08 -20.56
C THR A 64 -8.89 -36.24 -21.69
N LEU A 65 -8.02 -36.83 -22.52
CA LEU A 65 -7.36 -36.18 -23.66
C LEU A 65 -7.81 -36.84 -24.98
N ALA A 66 -8.65 -36.16 -25.75
CA ALA A 66 -9.13 -36.62 -27.06
C ALA A 66 -8.07 -36.36 -28.15
N ALA A 67 -7.50 -37.43 -28.75
CA ALA A 67 -6.20 -37.34 -29.43
C ALA A 67 -6.14 -37.74 -30.92
N GLY A 68 -7.26 -38.14 -31.53
CA GLY A 68 -7.34 -38.70 -32.88
C GLY A 68 -7.20 -40.24 -32.96
N ASP A 69 -6.81 -40.74 -34.14
CA ASP A 69 -6.59 -42.18 -34.39
C ASP A 69 -5.44 -42.75 -33.54
N VAL A 70 -5.55 -44.01 -33.11
CA VAL A 70 -4.58 -44.69 -32.25
C VAL A 70 -3.17 -44.82 -32.87
N ASN A 71 -3.07 -44.86 -34.20
CA ASN A 71 -1.81 -44.89 -34.94
C ASN A 71 -1.40 -43.48 -35.44
N GLY A 72 -2.16 -42.45 -35.06
CA GLY A 72 -1.91 -41.06 -35.43
C GLY A 72 -0.84 -40.42 -34.54
N GLU A 73 -0.09 -39.50 -35.14
CA GLU A 73 1.00 -38.75 -34.53
C GLU A 73 0.53 -38.00 -33.27
N SER A 74 -0.70 -37.47 -33.29
CA SER A 74 -1.33 -36.79 -32.16
C SER A 74 -1.59 -37.73 -30.97
N TYR A 75 -2.06 -38.95 -31.21
CA TYR A 75 -2.31 -39.94 -30.14
C TYR A 75 -0.99 -40.42 -29.54
N ILE A 76 -0.02 -40.79 -30.39
CA ILE A 76 1.30 -41.28 -29.97
C ILE A 76 2.04 -40.22 -29.14
N LEU A 77 2.07 -38.96 -29.61
CA LEU A 77 2.67 -37.85 -28.86
C LEU A 77 1.91 -37.59 -27.55
N SER A 78 0.58 -37.69 -27.54
CA SER A 78 -0.22 -37.50 -26.32
C SER A 78 0.04 -38.60 -25.28
N LYS A 79 0.23 -39.86 -25.67
CA LYS A 79 0.64 -40.96 -24.76
C LYS A 79 2.01 -40.70 -24.14
N ALA A 80 2.95 -40.16 -24.91
CA ALA A 80 4.27 -39.78 -24.39
C ALA A 80 4.18 -38.59 -23.41
N ILE A 81 3.34 -37.59 -23.71
CA ILE A 81 3.07 -36.46 -22.81
C ILE A 81 2.40 -36.95 -21.50
N GLU A 82 1.38 -37.80 -21.58
CA GLU A 82 0.74 -38.47 -20.43
C GLU A 82 1.79 -39.12 -19.52
N GLN A 83 2.60 -40.03 -20.07
CA GLN A 83 3.59 -40.78 -19.29
C GLN A 83 4.58 -39.86 -18.55
N VAL A 84 5.05 -38.80 -19.21
CA VAL A 84 6.00 -37.86 -18.59
C VAL A 84 5.31 -36.94 -17.59
N VAL A 85 4.09 -36.44 -17.86
CA VAL A 85 3.32 -35.64 -16.90
C VAL A 85 3.04 -36.44 -15.62
N GLU A 86 2.56 -37.68 -15.73
CA GLU A 86 2.27 -38.52 -14.55
C GLU A 86 3.54 -38.89 -13.76
N THR A 87 4.69 -38.98 -14.43
CA THR A 87 6.00 -39.21 -13.79
C THR A 87 6.42 -38.03 -12.90
N TYR A 88 6.17 -36.79 -13.33
CA TYR A 88 6.55 -35.58 -12.57
C TYR A 88 5.45 -35.05 -11.65
N HIS A 89 4.18 -35.33 -11.94
CA HIS A 89 3.01 -34.77 -11.25
C HIS A 89 2.03 -35.88 -10.85
N SER A 90 2.31 -36.58 -9.76
CA SER A 90 1.46 -37.68 -9.23
C SER A 90 0.05 -37.28 -8.77
N ASN A 91 -0.29 -35.99 -8.83
CA ASN A 91 -1.63 -35.44 -8.62
C ASN A 91 -2.36 -35.10 -9.94
N ILE A 92 -1.81 -35.45 -11.10
CA ILE A 92 -2.42 -35.34 -12.43
C ILE A 92 -2.45 -36.75 -13.01
N GLU A 93 -3.62 -37.18 -13.49
CA GLU A 93 -3.80 -38.42 -14.26
C GLU A 93 -4.41 -38.05 -15.62
N ILE A 94 -3.84 -38.51 -16.73
CA ILE A 94 -4.30 -38.19 -18.09
C ILE A 94 -4.72 -39.46 -18.81
N GLU A 95 -6.00 -39.58 -19.15
CA GLU A 95 -6.51 -40.68 -19.98
C GLU A 95 -6.59 -40.24 -21.44
N VAL A 96 -5.59 -40.61 -22.24
CA VAL A 96 -5.61 -40.36 -23.70
C VAL A 96 -6.56 -41.34 -24.39
N GLN A 97 -7.53 -40.80 -25.14
CA GLN A 97 -8.57 -41.55 -25.83
C GLN A 97 -8.47 -41.42 -27.37
N ALA A 98 -8.71 -42.55 -28.05
CA ALA A 98 -8.82 -42.62 -29.50
C ALA A 98 -10.21 -42.16 -29.96
N THR A 99 -10.27 -41.50 -31.12
CA THR A 99 -11.40 -40.65 -31.56
C THR A 99 -11.42 -40.50 -33.09
N GLY A 100 -12.50 -39.95 -33.64
CA GLY A 100 -12.65 -39.62 -35.06
C GLY A 100 -11.78 -38.46 -35.57
N GLY A 101 -10.86 -37.94 -34.75
CA GLY A 101 -10.00 -36.81 -35.11
C GLY A 101 -10.56 -35.45 -34.70
N THR A 102 -10.07 -34.38 -35.32
CA THR A 102 -10.23 -33.01 -34.81
C THR A 102 -11.67 -32.55 -34.56
N SER A 103 -12.63 -32.92 -35.42
CA SER A 103 -14.03 -32.54 -35.20
C SER A 103 -14.66 -33.24 -33.99
N ASP A 104 -14.35 -34.53 -33.77
CA ASP A 104 -14.77 -35.30 -32.59
C ASP A 104 -14.10 -34.75 -31.33
N ASN A 105 -12.77 -34.52 -31.38
CA ASN A 105 -12.00 -33.94 -30.28
C ASN A 105 -12.55 -32.60 -29.79
N LEU A 106 -12.93 -31.71 -30.73
CA LEU A 106 -13.48 -30.39 -30.41
C LEU A 106 -14.91 -30.47 -29.85
N SER A 107 -15.75 -31.40 -30.33
CA SER A 107 -17.09 -31.64 -29.76
C SER A 107 -16.98 -32.12 -28.31
N ARG A 108 -16.14 -33.14 -28.07
CA ARG A 108 -15.88 -33.67 -26.72
C ARG A 108 -15.33 -32.65 -25.75
N LEU A 109 -14.50 -31.71 -26.22
CA LEU A 109 -13.95 -30.63 -25.41
C LEU A 109 -15.06 -29.64 -24.98
N GLU A 110 -15.92 -29.23 -25.91
CA GLU A 110 -17.00 -28.26 -25.66
C GLU A 110 -18.14 -28.88 -24.82
N GLU A 111 -18.45 -30.16 -25.04
CA GLU A 111 -19.39 -30.95 -24.23
C GLU A 111 -18.84 -31.30 -22.85
N GLY A 112 -17.52 -31.19 -22.65
CA GLY A 112 -16.82 -31.49 -21.40
C GLY A 112 -16.58 -32.98 -21.16
N GLU A 113 -16.85 -33.85 -22.13
CA GLU A 113 -16.47 -35.27 -22.11
C GLU A 113 -14.94 -35.42 -22.02
N ALA A 114 -14.21 -34.58 -22.76
CA ALA A 114 -12.76 -34.44 -22.67
C ALA A 114 -12.39 -33.10 -22.03
N GLN A 115 -11.30 -33.08 -21.27
CA GLN A 115 -10.77 -31.84 -20.68
C GLN A 115 -9.58 -31.29 -21.48
N LEU A 116 -8.93 -32.15 -22.25
CA LEU A 116 -7.84 -31.84 -23.19
C LEU A 116 -8.20 -32.39 -24.58
N ALA A 117 -7.72 -31.74 -25.64
CA ALA A 117 -7.98 -32.17 -27.01
C ALA A 117 -6.83 -31.79 -27.95
N THR A 118 -6.50 -32.64 -28.93
CA THR A 118 -5.64 -32.25 -30.06
C THR A 118 -6.49 -31.77 -31.24
N ALA A 119 -6.17 -30.61 -31.81
CA ALA A 119 -6.97 -30.01 -32.87
C ALA A 119 -6.12 -29.33 -33.94
N GLN A 120 -6.51 -29.47 -35.21
CA GLN A 120 -5.95 -28.69 -36.31
C GLN A 120 -6.50 -27.25 -36.27
N ALA A 121 -5.64 -26.28 -36.55
CA ALA A 121 -5.93 -24.86 -36.41
C ALA A 121 -7.02 -24.32 -37.37
N ASP A 122 -7.25 -25.00 -38.50
CA ASP A 122 -8.26 -24.67 -39.53
C ASP A 122 -9.69 -25.09 -39.15
N VAL A 123 -9.84 -25.95 -38.13
CA VAL A 123 -11.13 -26.32 -37.58
C VAL A 123 -11.44 -25.46 -36.37
N ALA A 124 -12.39 -24.53 -36.54
CA ALA A 124 -12.85 -23.64 -35.48
C ALA A 124 -13.26 -24.39 -34.19
N ALA A 125 -12.65 -24.01 -33.06
CA ALA A 125 -12.95 -24.55 -31.75
C ALA A 125 -14.13 -23.84 -31.07
N GLY A 126 -14.75 -24.52 -30.10
CA GLY A 126 -15.82 -23.94 -29.28
C GLY A 126 -15.34 -22.86 -28.29
N PRO A 127 -16.25 -22.03 -27.76
CA PRO A 127 -15.91 -20.92 -26.86
C PRO A 127 -15.30 -21.34 -25.52
N SER A 128 -15.44 -22.60 -25.10
CA SER A 128 -14.78 -23.15 -23.91
C SER A 128 -13.29 -23.44 -24.13
N ALA A 129 -12.84 -23.59 -25.38
CA ALA A 129 -11.49 -24.00 -25.71
C ALA A 129 -10.44 -22.93 -25.38
N ARG A 130 -9.31 -23.35 -24.82
CA ARG A 130 -8.13 -22.52 -24.58
C ARG A 130 -6.89 -23.26 -25.07
N THR A 131 -5.92 -22.55 -25.63
CA THR A 131 -4.71 -23.19 -26.17
C THR A 131 -3.65 -23.37 -25.07
N ILE A 132 -3.02 -24.55 -25.05
CA ILE A 132 -1.83 -24.84 -24.24
C ILE A 132 -0.58 -24.62 -25.09
N ALA A 133 -0.45 -25.34 -26.21
CA ALA A 133 0.75 -25.35 -27.05
C ALA A 133 0.40 -25.59 -28.53
N VAL A 134 1.28 -25.15 -29.44
CA VAL A 134 1.39 -25.77 -30.76
C VAL A 134 2.27 -27.00 -30.58
N LEU A 135 1.88 -28.15 -31.13
CA LEU A 135 2.60 -29.42 -31.01
C LEU A 135 3.54 -29.65 -32.19
N TYR A 136 3.04 -29.43 -33.41
CA TYR A 136 3.76 -29.55 -34.68
C TYR A 136 2.87 -29.02 -35.81
N GLN A 137 3.38 -28.97 -37.04
CA GLN A 137 2.59 -28.64 -38.23
C GLN A 137 2.19 -29.90 -39.00
N ASP A 138 0.92 -29.97 -39.41
CA ASP A 138 0.46 -30.93 -40.41
C ASP A 138 0.55 -30.30 -41.80
N LEU A 139 1.22 -30.98 -42.72
CA LEU A 139 1.28 -30.56 -44.12
C LEU A 139 0.11 -31.13 -44.91
N PHE A 140 -0.34 -30.37 -45.91
CA PHE A 140 -1.33 -30.82 -46.88
C PHE A 140 -0.61 -31.65 -47.94
N GLN A 141 -1.04 -32.89 -48.15
CA GLN A 141 -0.30 -33.87 -48.94
C GLN A 141 -1.26 -34.60 -49.87
N LEU A 142 -1.20 -34.23 -51.14
CA LEU A 142 -1.95 -34.85 -52.22
C LEU A 142 -1.06 -35.87 -52.92
N VAL A 143 -1.29 -37.15 -52.68
CA VAL A 143 -0.57 -38.24 -53.37
C VAL A 143 -1.41 -38.69 -54.57
N VAL A 144 -0.87 -38.58 -55.78
CA VAL A 144 -1.48 -39.08 -57.02
C VAL A 144 -0.72 -40.31 -57.53
N LYS A 145 -1.37 -41.17 -58.32
CA LYS A 145 -0.67 -42.26 -59.02
C LYS A 145 0.37 -41.68 -59.98
N GLU A 146 1.57 -42.27 -60.01
CA GLU A 146 2.69 -41.82 -60.86
C GLU A 146 2.26 -41.60 -62.30
N ASN A 147 1.57 -42.59 -62.87
CA ASN A 147 1.13 -42.63 -64.26
C ASN A 147 -0.29 -42.05 -64.48
N SER A 148 -0.78 -41.20 -63.58
CA SER A 148 -2.13 -40.60 -63.69
C SER A 148 -2.25 -39.51 -64.75
N GLY A 149 -1.14 -38.88 -65.15
CA GLY A 149 -1.14 -37.69 -66.00
C GLY A 149 -1.63 -36.41 -65.31
N ILE A 150 -1.82 -36.45 -63.98
CA ILE A 150 -2.18 -35.28 -63.17
C ILE A 150 -0.91 -34.58 -62.72
N GLU A 151 -0.80 -33.29 -63.04
CA GLU A 151 0.30 -32.38 -62.75
C GLU A 151 -0.15 -31.18 -61.88
N GLU A 152 -1.44 -30.83 -61.91
CA GLU A 152 -2.02 -29.71 -61.15
C GLU A 152 -3.30 -30.11 -60.41
N PHE A 153 -3.61 -29.44 -59.29
CA PHE A 153 -4.78 -29.74 -58.45
C PHE A 153 -6.11 -29.69 -59.24
N VAL A 154 -6.24 -28.76 -60.20
CA VAL A 154 -7.46 -28.58 -61.01
C VAL A 154 -7.81 -29.82 -61.85
N GLN A 155 -6.82 -30.66 -62.18
CA GLN A 155 -7.01 -31.88 -62.97
C GLN A 155 -7.60 -33.05 -62.15
N LEU A 156 -7.84 -32.87 -60.85
CA LEU A 156 -8.62 -33.80 -60.03
C LEU A 156 -10.13 -33.79 -60.35
N ARG A 157 -10.63 -32.81 -61.13
CA ARG A 157 -12.04 -32.75 -61.54
C ARG A 157 -12.46 -34.04 -62.29
N GLY A 158 -13.57 -34.63 -61.88
CA GLY A 158 -14.13 -35.86 -62.41
C GLY A 158 -13.39 -37.14 -61.97
N THR A 159 -12.44 -37.04 -61.02
CA THR A 159 -11.63 -38.18 -60.58
C THR A 159 -12.12 -38.75 -59.24
N ARG A 160 -11.67 -39.97 -58.93
CA ARG A 160 -11.96 -40.62 -57.64
C ARG A 160 -10.81 -40.49 -56.65
N ILE A 161 -11.12 -39.97 -55.47
CA ILE A 161 -10.17 -39.57 -54.43
C ILE A 161 -10.38 -40.44 -53.17
N GLY A 162 -9.28 -40.94 -52.61
CA GLY A 162 -9.24 -41.68 -51.35
C GLY A 162 -9.24 -40.74 -50.14
N LEU A 163 -10.43 -40.35 -49.69
CA LEU A 163 -10.62 -39.41 -48.58
C LEU A 163 -11.98 -39.67 -47.90
N PRO A 164 -12.02 -39.89 -46.57
CA PRO A 164 -13.27 -39.94 -45.82
C PRO A 164 -14.08 -38.65 -46.00
N GLN A 165 -15.41 -38.74 -46.05
CA GLN A 165 -16.28 -37.61 -46.40
C GLN A 165 -16.66 -36.73 -45.20
N GLU A 166 -15.86 -36.78 -44.13
CA GLU A 166 -16.09 -36.12 -42.84
C GLU A 166 -14.77 -35.78 -42.14
N GLY A 167 -14.84 -34.99 -41.07
CA GLY A 167 -13.69 -34.56 -40.27
C GLY A 167 -12.84 -33.44 -40.90
N GLY A 168 -11.72 -33.12 -40.23
CA GLY A 168 -10.82 -32.01 -40.60
C GLY A 168 -10.27 -32.13 -42.01
N GLN A 169 -9.59 -33.24 -42.33
CA GLN A 169 -8.98 -33.48 -43.65
C GLN A 169 -9.97 -33.28 -44.83
N PHE A 170 -11.24 -33.64 -44.65
CA PHE A 170 -12.26 -33.45 -45.67
C PHE A 170 -12.62 -31.97 -45.88
N ARG A 171 -12.72 -31.20 -44.79
CA ARG A 171 -12.88 -29.74 -44.87
C ARG A 171 -11.69 -29.06 -45.52
N SER A 172 -10.47 -29.37 -45.06
CA SER A 172 -9.24 -28.79 -45.61
C SER A 172 -9.12 -29.06 -47.13
N PHE A 173 -9.52 -30.24 -47.60
CA PHE A 173 -9.59 -30.55 -49.03
C PHE A 173 -10.58 -29.66 -49.79
N LEU A 174 -11.79 -29.47 -49.27
CA LEU A 174 -12.81 -28.62 -49.90
C LEU A 174 -12.41 -27.13 -49.92
N GLU A 175 -11.68 -26.67 -48.90
CA GLU A 175 -11.18 -25.29 -48.83
C GLU A 175 -10.07 -25.02 -49.87
N VAL A 176 -9.20 -26.01 -50.13
CA VAL A 176 -8.28 -25.96 -51.29
C VAL A 176 -9.04 -26.06 -52.62
N ALA A 177 -10.07 -26.90 -52.70
CA ALA A 177 -10.88 -27.05 -53.91
C ALA A 177 -11.61 -25.76 -54.30
N ASP A 178 -12.24 -25.05 -53.35
CA ASP A 178 -12.88 -23.74 -53.57
C ASP A 178 -11.88 -22.72 -54.13
N HIS A 179 -10.66 -22.68 -53.59
CA HIS A 179 -9.61 -21.78 -54.08
C HIS A 179 -9.24 -22.05 -55.55
N TYR A 180 -9.26 -23.30 -55.99
CA TYR A 180 -9.04 -23.69 -57.39
C TYR A 180 -10.34 -23.70 -58.25
N GLY A 181 -11.48 -23.25 -57.70
CA GLY A 181 -12.75 -23.18 -58.42
C GLY A 181 -13.40 -24.55 -58.70
N LEU A 182 -13.20 -25.51 -57.79
CA LEU A 182 -13.80 -26.85 -57.82
C LEU A 182 -14.82 -27.03 -56.68
N GLY A 183 -15.97 -27.62 -56.99
CA GLY A 183 -17.02 -27.95 -56.02
C GLY A 183 -16.86 -29.34 -55.39
N ARG A 184 -17.63 -29.68 -54.35
CA ARG A 184 -17.65 -31.04 -53.78
C ARG A 184 -18.11 -32.07 -54.83
N GLU A 185 -19.01 -31.66 -55.70
CA GLU A 185 -19.60 -32.41 -56.81
C GLU A 185 -18.64 -32.66 -57.98
N ASP A 186 -17.48 -31.99 -58.03
CA ASP A 186 -16.43 -32.24 -59.02
C ASP A 186 -15.64 -33.54 -58.72
N PHE A 187 -15.93 -34.27 -57.63
CA PHE A 187 -15.15 -35.43 -57.19
C PHE A 187 -16.00 -36.62 -56.76
N GLU A 188 -15.49 -37.84 -56.97
CA GLU A 188 -15.99 -39.04 -56.31
C GLU A 188 -15.08 -39.38 -55.10
N PHE A 189 -15.65 -39.57 -53.91
CA PHE A 189 -14.88 -39.91 -52.71
C PHE A 189 -15.06 -41.38 -52.30
N LEU A 190 -13.97 -42.07 -51.94
CA LEU A 190 -13.98 -43.47 -51.54
C LEU A 190 -13.07 -43.73 -50.33
N GLY A 191 -13.50 -44.64 -49.46
CA GLY A 191 -12.83 -45.00 -48.20
C GLY A 191 -13.52 -44.35 -47.00
N GLU A 192 -14.03 -45.18 -46.08
CA GLU A 192 -14.71 -44.73 -44.86
C GLU A 192 -13.74 -44.18 -43.78
N ASN A 193 -12.47 -44.52 -43.88
CA ASN A 193 -11.39 -44.05 -43.00
C ASN A 193 -10.05 -44.00 -43.77
N ASP A 194 -9.00 -43.45 -43.15
CA ASP A 194 -7.69 -43.29 -43.79
C ASP A 194 -7.06 -44.61 -44.27
N GLN A 195 -7.34 -45.73 -43.58
CA GLN A 195 -6.85 -47.06 -43.95
C GLN A 195 -7.58 -47.58 -45.20
N ALA A 196 -8.92 -47.51 -45.23
CA ALA A 196 -9.74 -47.91 -46.38
C ALA A 196 -9.42 -47.07 -47.63
N ALA A 197 -9.23 -45.76 -47.47
CA ALA A 197 -8.79 -44.88 -48.54
C ALA A 197 -7.38 -45.24 -49.09
N SER A 198 -6.45 -45.62 -48.20
CA SER A 198 -5.10 -46.06 -48.62
C SER A 198 -5.14 -47.43 -49.32
N GLN A 199 -5.99 -48.34 -48.87
CA GLN A 199 -6.25 -49.63 -49.53
C GLN A 199 -6.89 -49.45 -50.91
N ALA A 200 -7.85 -48.53 -51.05
CA ALA A 200 -8.45 -48.20 -52.34
C ALA A 200 -7.39 -47.65 -53.32
N PHE A 201 -6.40 -46.89 -52.84
CA PHE A 201 -5.27 -46.43 -53.66
C PHE A 201 -4.33 -47.58 -54.04
N GLN A 202 -4.00 -48.48 -53.09
CA GLN A 202 -3.24 -49.70 -53.39
C GLN A 202 -3.93 -50.54 -54.48
N GLN A 203 -5.25 -50.66 -54.42
CA GLN A 203 -6.07 -51.44 -55.36
C GLN A 203 -6.36 -50.70 -56.69
N ASN A 204 -5.84 -49.47 -56.87
CA ASN A 204 -6.09 -48.59 -58.02
C ASN A 204 -7.58 -48.26 -58.23
N GLN A 205 -8.40 -48.32 -57.17
CA GLN A 205 -9.80 -47.90 -57.18
C GLN A 205 -9.96 -46.38 -57.11
N VAL A 206 -8.97 -45.70 -56.51
CA VAL A 206 -8.80 -44.23 -56.51
C VAL A 206 -7.47 -43.87 -57.15
N ILE A 207 -7.41 -42.69 -57.76
CA ILE A 207 -6.21 -42.20 -58.47
C ILE A 207 -5.43 -41.16 -57.67
N ALA A 208 -6.05 -40.59 -56.63
CA ALA A 208 -5.46 -39.64 -55.70
C ALA A 208 -5.87 -39.96 -54.26
N VAL A 209 -5.06 -39.52 -53.29
CA VAL A 209 -5.31 -39.58 -51.84
C VAL A 209 -4.87 -38.25 -51.25
N PHE A 210 -5.73 -37.60 -50.46
CA PHE A 210 -5.40 -36.37 -49.76
C PHE A 210 -5.25 -36.63 -48.25
N ARG A 211 -4.21 -36.09 -47.64
CA ARG A 211 -3.94 -36.18 -46.20
C ARG A 211 -3.48 -34.83 -45.65
N VAL A 212 -3.81 -34.57 -44.39
CA VAL A 212 -3.28 -33.43 -43.62
C VAL A 212 -2.53 -34.03 -42.42
N ARG A 213 -1.22 -34.20 -42.58
CA ARG A 213 -0.35 -35.03 -41.72
C ARG A 213 1.06 -34.46 -41.62
N ALA A 214 1.74 -34.78 -40.53
CA ALA A 214 3.13 -34.39 -40.32
C ALA A 214 4.09 -34.91 -41.41
N PRO A 215 5.21 -34.20 -41.67
CA PRO A 215 6.27 -34.69 -42.56
C PRO A 215 6.80 -36.05 -42.09
N GLY A 216 7.10 -36.95 -43.02
CA GLY A 216 7.64 -38.28 -42.69
C GLY A 216 6.63 -39.33 -42.21
N ASN A 217 5.33 -38.99 -42.14
CA ASN A 217 4.25 -39.94 -41.81
C ASN A 217 4.34 -41.26 -42.61
N GLN A 218 4.30 -42.38 -41.90
CA GLN A 218 4.49 -43.73 -42.47
C GLN A 218 3.40 -44.15 -43.47
N ALA A 219 2.16 -43.68 -43.32
CA ALA A 219 1.09 -44.00 -44.28
C ALA A 219 1.33 -43.28 -45.63
N ILE A 220 1.83 -42.04 -45.62
CA ILE A 220 2.24 -41.33 -46.84
C ILE A 220 3.48 -41.96 -47.46
N LEU A 221 4.45 -42.39 -46.64
CA LEU A 221 5.59 -43.17 -47.13
C LEU A 221 5.12 -44.44 -47.87
N ASN A 222 4.14 -45.16 -47.33
CA ASN A 222 3.55 -46.34 -47.98
C ASN A 222 2.80 -46.00 -49.28
N LEU A 223 2.04 -44.89 -49.33
CA LEU A 223 1.37 -44.43 -50.55
C LEU A 223 2.39 -44.10 -51.67
N VAL A 224 3.48 -43.42 -51.32
CA VAL A 224 4.53 -43.00 -52.25
C VAL A 224 5.40 -44.20 -52.70
N GLN A 225 6.11 -44.84 -51.75
CA GLN A 225 7.05 -45.92 -52.08
C GLN A 225 6.37 -47.25 -52.41
N GLY A 226 5.32 -47.61 -51.67
CA GLY A 226 4.71 -48.94 -51.74
C GLY A 226 3.65 -49.09 -52.83
N TYR A 227 2.92 -48.03 -53.14
CA TYR A 227 1.74 -48.07 -54.04
C TYR A 227 1.90 -47.24 -55.32
N ASN A 228 3.14 -46.89 -55.67
CA ASN A 228 3.52 -46.17 -56.89
C ASN A 228 2.80 -44.81 -57.03
N GLY A 229 2.95 -43.99 -55.99
CA GLY A 229 2.41 -42.64 -55.93
C GLY A 229 3.50 -41.57 -55.88
N ARG A 230 3.17 -40.37 -56.36
CA ARG A 230 3.96 -39.15 -56.18
C ARG A 230 3.14 -38.09 -55.47
N ILE A 231 3.82 -37.22 -54.75
CA ILE A 231 3.20 -36.03 -54.15
C ILE A 231 3.02 -34.98 -55.25
N LEU A 232 1.83 -34.38 -55.28
CA LEU A 232 1.50 -33.23 -56.10
C LEU A 232 1.69 -31.96 -55.26
N PRO A 233 2.42 -30.93 -55.74
CA PRO A 233 2.53 -29.68 -55.02
C PRO A 233 1.17 -28.96 -54.93
N ILE A 234 0.94 -28.25 -53.82
CA ILE A 234 -0.26 -27.44 -53.60
C ILE A 234 0.19 -25.99 -53.43
N GLY A 235 0.28 -25.28 -54.55
CA GLY A 235 0.70 -23.88 -54.56
C GLY A 235 -0.33 -22.93 -53.95
N GLN A 236 0.04 -21.65 -53.91
CA GLN A 236 -0.83 -20.52 -53.54
C GLN A 236 -1.31 -20.46 -52.08
N ALA A 237 -0.64 -21.15 -51.15
CA ALA A 237 -0.93 -21.10 -49.71
C ALA A 237 -1.08 -19.66 -49.16
N GLU A 238 -0.17 -18.75 -49.53
CA GLU A 238 -0.24 -17.32 -49.19
C GLU A 238 -1.54 -16.63 -49.62
N ALA A 239 -2.12 -17.02 -50.77
CA ALA A 239 -3.39 -16.48 -51.24
C ALA A 239 -4.57 -17.12 -50.51
N MET A 240 -4.49 -18.41 -50.20
CA MET A 240 -5.52 -19.12 -49.41
C MET A 240 -5.59 -18.57 -47.98
N ARG A 241 -4.43 -18.22 -47.37
CA ARG A 241 -4.34 -17.62 -46.03
C ARG A 241 -5.21 -16.37 -45.83
N ILE A 242 -5.48 -15.62 -46.91
CA ILE A 242 -6.36 -14.44 -46.89
C ILE A 242 -7.81 -14.83 -46.53
N LYS A 243 -8.29 -15.99 -46.98
CA LYS A 243 -9.61 -16.56 -46.65
C LYS A 243 -9.55 -17.47 -45.41
N HIS A 244 -8.45 -18.20 -45.23
CA HIS A 244 -8.25 -19.25 -44.23
C HIS A 244 -7.03 -18.91 -43.37
N PRO A 245 -7.14 -18.03 -42.34
CA PRO A 245 -5.99 -17.50 -41.62
C PRO A 245 -5.12 -18.54 -40.87
N ALA A 246 -5.57 -19.79 -40.77
CA ALA A 246 -4.81 -20.90 -40.19
C ALA A 246 -3.91 -21.65 -41.20
N PHE A 247 -4.05 -21.36 -42.50
CA PHE A 247 -3.22 -21.94 -43.55
C PHE A 247 -1.92 -21.15 -43.65
N GLU A 248 -0.79 -21.80 -43.39
CA GLU A 248 0.54 -21.19 -43.56
C GLU A 248 1.27 -21.78 -44.78
N PRO A 249 2.13 -21.02 -45.47
CA PRO A 249 2.93 -21.53 -46.57
C PRO A 249 4.01 -22.49 -46.06
N ALA A 250 4.12 -23.65 -46.69
CA ALA A 250 5.06 -24.70 -46.30
C ALA A 250 5.73 -25.38 -47.50
N VAL A 251 6.72 -26.22 -47.22
CA VAL A 251 7.47 -26.98 -48.22
C VAL A 251 7.64 -28.41 -47.71
N ILE A 252 7.40 -29.39 -48.59
CA ILE A 252 7.80 -30.79 -48.40
C ILE A 252 9.21 -30.93 -48.98
N PRO A 253 10.25 -31.15 -48.16
CA PRO A 253 11.63 -31.17 -48.65
C PRO A 253 11.91 -32.32 -49.62
N GLN A 254 12.86 -32.11 -50.53
CA GLN A 254 13.45 -33.15 -51.37
C GLN A 254 13.85 -34.36 -50.52
N GLY A 255 13.41 -35.55 -50.92
CA GLY A 255 13.76 -36.80 -50.25
C GLY A 255 13.08 -37.05 -48.89
N ALA A 256 12.12 -36.22 -48.46
CA ALA A 256 11.41 -36.37 -47.18
C ALA A 256 10.79 -37.75 -46.93
N TYR A 257 10.46 -38.49 -48.00
CA TYR A 257 9.90 -39.84 -47.93
C TYR A 257 10.88 -40.93 -48.37
N LYS A 258 11.96 -40.60 -49.09
CA LYS A 258 13.01 -41.54 -49.53
C LYS A 258 14.28 -40.77 -49.92
N GLY A 259 15.42 -41.09 -49.33
CA GLY A 259 16.71 -40.46 -49.68
C GLY A 259 17.51 -41.14 -50.81
N SER A 260 17.28 -42.44 -51.07
CA SER A 260 18.07 -43.20 -52.05
C SER A 260 17.60 -42.97 -53.51
N PRO A 261 18.49 -42.89 -54.51
CA PRO A 261 18.15 -42.42 -55.85
C PRO A 261 17.01 -43.20 -56.56
N PRO A 262 16.05 -42.53 -57.22
CA PRO A 262 15.77 -41.10 -57.08
C PRO A 262 15.12 -40.80 -55.71
N PRO A 263 15.47 -39.65 -55.06
CA PRO A 263 14.81 -39.23 -53.83
C PRO A 263 13.32 -38.96 -54.07
N MET A 264 12.50 -39.09 -53.02
CA MET A 264 11.05 -38.85 -53.09
C MET A 264 10.62 -37.86 -52.00
N PRO A 265 10.05 -36.70 -52.34
CA PRO A 265 9.97 -36.12 -53.69
C PRO A 265 11.35 -35.84 -54.30
N THR A 266 11.41 -35.68 -55.63
CA THR A 266 12.66 -35.44 -56.38
C THR A 266 13.20 -34.03 -56.23
N GLU A 267 12.38 -33.10 -55.75
CA GLU A 267 12.68 -31.68 -55.49
C GLU A 267 11.82 -31.20 -54.31
N ASP A 268 12.06 -29.97 -53.84
CA ASP A 268 11.24 -29.32 -52.81
C ASP A 268 9.86 -28.98 -53.38
N LEU A 269 8.78 -29.47 -52.75
CA LEU A 269 7.41 -29.23 -53.22
C LEU A 269 6.69 -28.20 -52.34
N PRO A 270 6.18 -27.07 -52.87
CA PRO A 270 5.38 -26.13 -52.11
C PRO A 270 4.04 -26.76 -51.71
N THR A 271 3.59 -26.47 -50.49
CA THR A 271 2.30 -26.90 -49.95
C THR A 271 1.78 -25.91 -48.88
N ILE A 272 0.71 -26.30 -48.21
CA ILE A 272 0.07 -25.62 -47.08
C ILE A 272 0.38 -26.40 -45.80
N ALA A 273 0.59 -25.69 -44.69
CA ALA A 273 0.62 -26.22 -43.33
C ALA A 273 -0.58 -25.70 -42.53
N VAL A 274 -1.00 -26.49 -41.53
CA VAL A 274 -1.85 -26.04 -40.41
C VAL A 274 -1.24 -26.51 -39.10
N ASP A 275 -1.32 -25.68 -38.06
CA ASP A 275 -0.80 -26.04 -36.75
C ASP A 275 -1.68 -27.12 -36.08
N ARG A 276 -1.05 -28.17 -35.56
CA ARG A 276 -1.65 -29.10 -34.62
C ARG A 276 -1.50 -28.52 -33.21
N THR A 277 -2.60 -28.17 -32.59
CA THR A 277 -2.65 -27.56 -31.25
C THR A 277 -3.02 -28.57 -30.17
N LEU A 278 -2.53 -28.34 -28.95
CA LEU A 278 -3.08 -28.92 -27.72
C LEU A 278 -4.00 -27.90 -27.05
N LEU A 279 -5.27 -28.25 -26.91
CA LEU A 279 -6.32 -27.43 -26.32
C LEU A 279 -6.76 -27.99 -24.97
N VAL A 280 -7.36 -27.13 -24.16
CA VAL A 280 -7.92 -27.43 -22.83
C VAL A 280 -9.22 -26.67 -22.61
N GLY A 281 -10.16 -27.25 -21.86
CA GLY A 281 -11.38 -26.56 -21.44
C GLY A 281 -11.08 -25.45 -20.42
N ASP A 282 -11.77 -24.31 -20.53
CA ASP A 282 -11.55 -23.12 -19.69
C ASP A 282 -11.83 -23.30 -18.19
N ARG A 283 -12.47 -24.41 -17.79
CA ARG A 283 -12.74 -24.79 -16.39
C ARG A 283 -11.62 -25.62 -15.75
N VAL A 284 -10.60 -26.04 -16.51
CA VAL A 284 -9.49 -26.85 -15.97
C VAL A 284 -8.61 -25.98 -15.05
N ASN A 285 -8.07 -26.59 -14.00
CA ASN A 285 -7.34 -25.85 -12.97
C ASN A 285 -6.08 -25.18 -13.54
N ARG A 286 -5.89 -23.88 -13.23
CA ARG A 286 -4.74 -23.08 -13.67
C ARG A 286 -3.39 -23.74 -13.40
N GLN A 287 -3.19 -24.29 -12.19
CA GLN A 287 -1.93 -24.94 -11.80
C GLN A 287 -1.69 -26.21 -12.61
N VAL A 288 -2.72 -27.05 -12.78
CA VAL A 288 -2.63 -28.29 -13.56
C VAL A 288 -2.22 -28.00 -15.01
N VAL A 289 -2.80 -26.97 -15.63
CA VAL A 289 -2.39 -26.58 -16.98
C VAL A 289 -0.98 -25.97 -17.00
N GLN A 290 -0.58 -25.20 -15.99
CA GLN A 290 0.79 -24.68 -15.89
C GLN A 290 1.82 -25.82 -15.77
N ASP A 291 1.53 -26.82 -14.96
CA ASP A 291 2.34 -28.02 -14.73
C ASP A 291 2.49 -28.86 -16.02
N ILE A 292 1.38 -29.06 -16.76
CA ILE A 292 1.38 -29.70 -18.09
C ILE A 292 2.19 -28.88 -19.10
N THR A 293 1.99 -27.54 -19.15
CA THR A 293 2.71 -26.66 -20.07
C THR A 293 4.22 -26.68 -19.77
N ALA A 294 4.60 -26.69 -18.49
CA ALA A 294 5.99 -26.80 -18.06
C ALA A 294 6.61 -28.13 -18.47
N THR A 295 5.93 -29.24 -18.17
CA THR A 295 6.39 -30.58 -18.57
C THR A 295 6.61 -30.67 -20.07
N ILE A 296 5.63 -30.24 -20.88
CA ILE A 296 5.70 -30.28 -22.35
C ILE A 296 6.89 -29.48 -22.90
N ASN A 297 7.21 -28.32 -22.29
CA ASN A 297 8.28 -27.45 -22.80
C ASN A 297 9.67 -27.80 -22.25
N GLU A 298 9.78 -28.23 -21.00
CA GLU A 298 11.06 -28.51 -20.33
C GLU A 298 11.53 -29.96 -20.46
N ARG A 299 10.60 -30.91 -20.64
CA ARG A 299 10.86 -32.36 -20.66
C ARG A 299 10.81 -32.97 -22.05
N ARG A 300 11.05 -32.16 -23.09
CA ARG A 300 11.00 -32.56 -24.51
C ARG A 300 11.85 -33.81 -24.82
N GLN A 301 13.05 -33.92 -24.24
CA GLN A 301 13.87 -35.12 -24.44
C GLN A 301 13.19 -36.37 -23.86
N GLU A 302 12.67 -36.29 -22.63
CA GLU A 302 12.01 -37.41 -21.95
C GLU A 302 10.71 -37.80 -22.67
N ILE A 303 9.99 -36.84 -23.25
CA ILE A 303 8.82 -37.09 -24.12
C ILE A 303 9.25 -37.82 -25.40
N ALA A 304 10.37 -37.42 -26.04
CA ALA A 304 10.89 -38.10 -27.22
C ALA A 304 11.40 -39.53 -26.92
N GLU A 305 11.91 -39.77 -25.71
CA GLU A 305 12.34 -41.09 -25.22
C GLU A 305 11.14 -41.99 -24.83
N ALA A 306 10.01 -41.41 -24.42
CA ALA A 306 8.77 -42.13 -24.12
C ALA A 306 8.00 -42.58 -25.39
N ILE A 307 8.30 -42.03 -26.57
CA ILE A 307 7.70 -42.47 -27.84
C ILE A 307 8.25 -43.85 -28.24
N PRO A 308 7.39 -44.86 -28.52
CA PRO A 308 7.83 -46.19 -28.92
C PRO A 308 8.71 -46.20 -30.19
N GLU A 309 9.69 -47.11 -30.26
CA GLU A 309 10.53 -47.28 -31.46
C GLU A 309 9.75 -47.72 -32.71
N THR A 310 8.55 -48.29 -32.54
CA THR A 310 7.62 -48.60 -33.64
C THR A 310 7.00 -47.36 -34.29
N SER A 311 7.22 -46.19 -33.70
CA SER A 311 6.68 -44.89 -34.12
C SER A 311 7.76 -43.80 -34.03
N ALA A 312 9.01 -44.17 -34.33
CA ALA A 312 10.18 -43.30 -34.23
C ALA A 312 10.08 -42.04 -35.10
N GLU A 313 9.26 -42.05 -36.16
CA GLU A 313 8.92 -40.91 -37.00
C GLU A 313 8.19 -39.78 -36.26
N VAL A 314 7.58 -40.06 -35.10
CA VAL A 314 6.92 -39.06 -34.24
C VAL A 314 7.93 -38.33 -33.35
N LYS A 315 9.11 -38.92 -33.08
CA LYS A 315 10.13 -38.33 -32.17
C LYS A 315 10.61 -36.93 -32.59
N PRO A 316 10.87 -36.62 -33.87
CA PRO A 316 11.26 -35.28 -34.30
C PRO A 316 10.18 -34.21 -34.06
N LEU A 317 8.89 -34.60 -34.00
CA LEU A 317 7.79 -33.64 -33.80
C LEU A 317 7.85 -32.98 -32.42
N VAL A 318 8.47 -33.63 -31.42
CA VAL A 318 8.66 -33.05 -30.07
C VAL A 318 9.53 -31.79 -30.10
N ALA A 319 10.42 -31.66 -31.10
CA ALA A 319 11.20 -30.44 -31.31
C ALA A 319 10.36 -29.28 -31.90
N SER A 320 9.22 -29.59 -32.55
CA SER A 320 8.32 -28.61 -33.18
C SER A 320 7.29 -28.00 -32.22
N ILE A 321 7.30 -28.44 -30.95
CA ILE A 321 6.42 -27.89 -29.92
C ILE A 321 6.78 -26.42 -29.66
N ASP A 322 5.82 -25.50 -29.62
CA ASP A 322 6.09 -24.08 -29.41
C ASP A 322 4.97 -23.33 -28.64
N ARG A 323 5.31 -22.14 -28.14
CA ARG A 323 4.33 -21.17 -27.61
C ARG A 323 3.37 -20.80 -28.75
N PRO A 324 2.04 -20.93 -28.57
CA PRO A 324 1.09 -20.43 -29.55
C PRO A 324 1.27 -18.92 -29.72
N THR A 325 1.63 -18.50 -30.92
CA THR A 325 1.67 -17.09 -31.26
C THR A 325 0.24 -16.56 -31.39
N THR A 326 -0.02 -15.37 -30.85
CA THR A 326 -1.35 -14.75 -30.86
C THR A 326 -1.72 -14.16 -32.23
N THR A 327 -1.61 -14.95 -33.30
CA THR A 327 -2.16 -14.63 -34.64
C THR A 327 -2.23 -15.79 -35.65
N GLY A 328 -1.81 -17.03 -35.30
CA GLY A 328 -1.83 -18.21 -36.20
C GLY A 328 -3.24 -18.76 -36.52
N GLY A 329 -4.16 -17.90 -36.93
CA GLY A 329 -5.48 -18.22 -37.48
C GLY A 329 -6.56 -18.76 -36.54
N THR A 330 -6.20 -19.47 -35.48
CA THR A 330 -7.17 -20.19 -34.62
C THR A 330 -8.19 -19.29 -33.90
N GLY A 331 -7.80 -18.07 -33.53
CA GLY A 331 -8.58 -17.19 -32.66
C GLY A 331 -8.78 -17.70 -31.22
N VAL A 332 -8.20 -18.86 -30.85
CA VAL A 332 -8.39 -19.48 -29.53
C VAL A 332 -7.41 -18.87 -28.52
N PRO A 333 -7.89 -18.26 -27.41
CA PRO A 333 -7.00 -17.62 -26.44
C PRO A 333 -6.21 -18.65 -25.60
N LEU A 334 -5.01 -18.26 -25.18
CA LEU A 334 -4.17 -19.07 -24.29
C LEU A 334 -4.86 -19.33 -22.94
N HIS A 335 -4.64 -20.52 -22.36
CA HIS A 335 -5.12 -20.81 -21.02
C HIS A 335 -4.32 -20.02 -19.96
N PRO A 336 -4.94 -19.46 -18.89
CA PRO A 336 -4.22 -18.72 -17.84
C PRO A 336 -3.11 -19.50 -17.12
N GLY A 337 -3.10 -20.83 -17.22
CA GLY A 337 -2.01 -21.70 -16.75
C GLY A 337 -0.83 -21.75 -17.73
N ALA A 338 -1.10 -21.82 -19.04
CA ALA A 338 -0.07 -21.76 -20.07
C ALA A 338 0.59 -20.37 -20.11
N ILE A 339 -0.22 -19.29 -20.00
CA ILE A 339 0.26 -17.92 -19.80
C ILE A 339 1.21 -17.84 -18.60
N ALA A 340 0.82 -18.41 -17.45
CA ALA A 340 1.65 -18.43 -16.24
C ALA A 340 2.99 -19.18 -16.38
N PHE A 341 3.12 -20.05 -17.37
CA PHE A 341 4.39 -20.68 -17.74
C PHE A 341 5.18 -19.81 -18.72
N TYR A 342 4.56 -19.41 -19.83
CA TYR A 342 5.25 -18.67 -20.90
C TYR A 342 5.67 -17.24 -20.54
N GLU A 343 5.02 -16.64 -19.55
CA GLU A 343 5.30 -15.27 -19.07
C GLU A 343 5.92 -15.28 -17.65
N ARG A 344 6.42 -16.44 -17.19
CA ARG A 344 7.02 -16.61 -15.85
C ARG A 344 8.26 -15.73 -15.62
N ASP A 345 8.96 -15.40 -16.70
CA ASP A 345 10.20 -14.64 -16.72
C ASP A 345 9.93 -13.14 -16.98
N GLU A 346 8.66 -12.77 -17.23
CA GLU A 346 8.23 -11.38 -17.31
C GLU A 346 8.11 -10.78 -15.90
N PRO A 347 8.58 -9.54 -15.67
CA PRO A 347 8.53 -8.94 -14.35
C PRO A 347 7.08 -8.74 -13.91
N SER A 348 6.72 -9.28 -12.74
CA SER A 348 5.40 -9.00 -12.15
C SER A 348 5.18 -7.48 -12.00
N PHE A 349 3.93 -7.00 -12.00
CA PHE A 349 3.60 -5.58 -11.80
C PHE A 349 4.38 -4.92 -10.65
N VAL A 350 4.55 -5.60 -9.52
CA VAL A 350 5.30 -5.04 -8.36
C VAL A 350 6.80 -4.90 -8.66
N GLN A 351 7.36 -5.77 -9.50
CA GLN A 351 8.76 -5.74 -9.95
C GLN A 351 8.97 -4.72 -11.09
N GLU A 352 8.06 -4.67 -12.06
CA GLU A 352 8.05 -3.69 -13.15
C GLU A 352 7.96 -2.24 -12.61
N TYR A 353 7.07 -2.01 -11.63
CA TYR A 353 6.85 -0.70 -11.01
C TYR A 353 7.57 -0.53 -9.66
N ALA A 354 8.58 -1.37 -9.34
CA ALA A 354 9.26 -1.34 -8.04
C ALA A 354 9.85 0.03 -7.69
N ASP A 355 10.57 0.64 -8.63
CA ASP A 355 11.18 1.96 -8.46
C ASP A 355 10.14 3.07 -8.32
N PHE A 356 9.01 2.97 -9.04
CA PHE A 356 7.89 3.91 -8.94
C PHE A 356 7.18 3.81 -7.59
N LEU A 357 6.94 2.60 -7.10
CA LEU A 357 6.36 2.35 -5.77
C LEU A 357 7.30 2.82 -4.64
N ALA A 358 8.60 2.60 -4.79
CA ALA A 358 9.62 3.11 -3.86
C ALA A 358 9.68 4.65 -3.88
N LEU A 359 9.58 5.29 -5.05
CA LEU A 359 9.49 6.73 -5.18
C LEU A 359 8.23 7.28 -4.50
N LEU A 360 7.06 6.66 -4.72
CA LEU A 360 5.81 7.06 -4.09
C LEU A 360 5.86 6.91 -2.56
N LEU A 361 6.45 5.82 -2.05
CA LEU A 361 6.65 5.60 -0.62
C LEU A 361 7.61 6.63 -0.01
N THR A 362 8.74 6.91 -0.67
CA THR A 362 9.72 7.90 -0.17
C THR A 362 9.16 9.31 -0.18
N ILE A 363 8.43 9.72 -1.23
CA ILE A 363 7.69 11.00 -1.26
C ILE A 363 6.68 11.07 -0.11
N THR A 364 5.91 10.00 0.13
CA THR A 364 4.92 9.95 1.22
C THR A 364 5.59 10.10 2.60
N LEU A 365 6.72 9.42 2.83
CA LEU A 365 7.50 9.54 4.07
C LEU A 365 8.13 10.93 4.25
N LEU A 366 8.64 11.54 3.18
CA LEU A 366 9.20 12.89 3.20
C LEU A 366 8.10 13.93 3.49
N LEU A 367 6.94 13.82 2.86
CA LEU A 367 5.78 14.68 3.15
C LEU A 367 5.30 14.52 4.59
N GLY A 368 5.21 13.28 5.09
CA GLY A 368 4.87 13.02 6.50
C GLY A 368 5.88 13.64 7.48
N SER A 369 7.18 13.50 7.20
CA SER A 369 8.24 14.13 7.98
C SER A 369 8.16 15.66 7.95
N TRP A 370 7.89 16.25 6.78
CA TRP A 370 7.75 17.69 6.60
C TRP A 370 6.53 18.25 7.34
N VAL A 371 5.38 17.56 7.31
CA VAL A 371 4.18 17.93 8.08
C VAL A 371 4.44 17.89 9.60
N ILE A 372 5.13 16.86 10.10
CA ILE A 372 5.52 16.79 11.52
C ILE A 372 6.49 17.93 11.88
N GLN A 373 7.47 18.22 11.02
CA GLN A 373 8.41 19.32 11.23
C GLN A 373 7.71 20.68 11.24
N LEU A 374 6.79 20.93 10.30
CA LEU A 374 5.98 22.15 10.21
C LEU A 374 5.10 22.33 11.46
N LYS A 375 4.44 21.27 11.92
CA LYS A 375 3.72 21.28 13.21
C LYS A 375 4.65 21.67 14.36
N SER A 376 5.85 21.09 14.43
CA SER A 376 6.82 21.42 15.47
C SER A 376 7.35 22.87 15.40
N TRP A 377 7.37 23.48 14.21
CA TRP A 377 7.74 24.90 14.04
C TRP A 377 6.65 25.82 14.58
N ILE A 378 5.39 25.51 14.28
CA ILE A 378 4.22 26.23 14.81
C ILE A 378 4.19 26.12 16.34
N GLU A 379 4.34 24.91 16.90
CA GLU A 379 4.36 24.69 18.35
C GLU A 379 5.53 25.41 19.04
N ARG A 380 6.72 25.45 18.43
CA ARG A 380 7.86 26.24 18.96
C ARG A 380 7.58 27.74 18.98
N GLY A 381 7.01 28.29 17.90
CA GLY A 381 6.63 29.70 17.85
C GLY A 381 5.58 30.06 18.91
N LYS A 382 4.56 29.21 19.10
CA LYS A 382 3.56 29.40 20.18
C LYS A 382 4.18 29.36 21.58
N LYS A 383 5.23 28.55 21.77
CA LYS A 383 5.97 28.50 23.04
C LYS A 383 6.81 29.76 23.27
N GLU A 384 7.56 30.22 22.28
CA GLU A 384 8.42 31.41 22.38
C GLU A 384 7.61 32.66 22.75
N VAL A 385 6.44 32.86 22.14
CA VAL A 385 5.51 33.94 22.49
C VAL A 385 5.05 33.84 23.96
N ALA A 386 4.78 32.64 24.46
CA ALA A 386 4.38 32.44 25.85
C ALA A 386 5.54 32.64 26.85
N ASP A 387 6.74 32.16 26.53
CA ASP A 387 7.94 32.32 27.36
C ASP A 387 8.32 33.81 27.50
N ASN A 388 8.05 34.63 26.48
CA ASN A 388 8.19 36.11 26.55
C ASN A 388 7.20 36.74 27.54
N TYR A 389 5.93 36.33 27.56
CA TYR A 389 4.96 36.82 28.55
C TYR A 389 5.33 36.39 29.98
N VAL A 390 5.79 35.15 30.17
CA VAL A 390 6.29 34.66 31.47
C VAL A 390 7.48 35.50 31.92
N THR A 391 8.42 35.80 31.00
CA THR A 391 9.59 36.62 31.32
C THR A 391 9.16 38.03 31.72
N SER A 392 8.28 38.69 30.96
CA SER A 392 7.76 40.03 31.29
C SER A 392 7.10 40.09 32.67
N ALA A 393 6.31 39.07 33.05
CA ALA A 393 5.74 38.97 34.40
C ALA A 393 6.83 38.82 35.50
N LEU A 394 7.88 38.04 35.25
CA LEU A 394 9.01 37.89 36.16
C LEU A 394 9.90 39.14 36.22
N GLU A 395 9.95 39.96 35.16
CA GLU A 395 10.68 41.23 35.18
C GLU A 395 9.97 42.28 36.02
N ALA A 396 8.64 42.31 36.03
CA ALA A 396 7.85 43.15 36.95
C ALA A 396 8.16 42.83 38.44
N MET A 397 8.57 41.61 38.76
CA MET A 397 9.03 41.22 40.10
C MET A 397 10.43 41.72 40.46
N LYS A 398 11.29 42.02 39.48
CA LYS A 398 12.69 42.36 39.75
C LYS A 398 12.78 43.66 40.56
N GLU A 399 13.76 43.67 41.46
CA GLU A 399 14.01 44.76 42.39
C GLU A 399 14.68 45.91 41.65
N ASP A 400 13.88 46.91 41.32
CA ASP A 400 14.32 48.16 40.72
C ASP A 400 13.41 49.30 41.19
N SER A 401 14.02 50.46 41.35
CA SER A 401 13.59 51.75 41.91
C SER A 401 12.40 52.46 41.24
N GLY A 402 11.69 51.76 40.34
CA GLY A 402 10.50 52.27 39.67
C GLY A 402 9.24 52.24 40.55
N ASP A 403 8.26 53.07 40.18
CA ASP A 403 6.95 53.15 40.82
C ASP A 403 6.21 51.80 40.79
N LEU A 404 5.68 51.40 41.96
CA LEU A 404 4.95 50.15 42.14
C LEU A 404 3.54 50.20 41.51
N ASP A 405 2.96 51.39 41.31
CA ASP A 405 1.70 51.55 40.60
C ASP A 405 1.89 51.35 39.09
N GLU A 406 2.89 51.99 38.49
CA GLU A 406 3.23 51.77 37.07
C GLU A 406 3.67 50.32 36.78
N LYS A 407 4.43 49.67 37.68
CA LYS A 407 4.76 48.23 37.55
C LYS A 407 3.54 47.32 37.57
N GLN A 408 2.53 47.63 38.40
CA GLN A 408 1.28 46.86 38.40
C GLN A 408 0.50 47.07 37.10
N LYS A 409 0.41 48.31 36.62
CA LYS A 409 -0.26 48.64 35.36
C LYS A 409 0.37 47.91 34.16
N GLN A 410 1.69 47.89 34.05
CA GLN A 410 2.40 47.14 33.01
C GLN A 410 2.16 45.62 33.09
N LEU A 411 2.07 45.07 34.31
CA LEU A 411 1.76 43.66 34.53
C LEU A 411 0.31 43.31 34.11
N ASP A 412 -0.66 44.19 34.41
CA ASP A 412 -2.06 44.03 34.00
C ASP A 412 -2.25 44.22 32.47
N GLU A 413 -1.52 45.15 31.84
CA GLU A 413 -1.46 45.30 30.38
C GLU A 413 -0.85 44.04 29.72
N THR A 414 0.21 43.47 30.30
CA THR A 414 0.81 42.19 29.84
C THR A 414 -0.18 41.03 29.93
N PHE A 415 -0.99 40.99 30.98
CA PHE A 415 -2.04 39.97 31.15
C PHE A 415 -3.13 40.07 30.07
N ALA A 416 -3.59 41.28 29.75
CA ALA A 416 -4.53 41.50 28.65
C ALA A 416 -3.97 41.02 27.30
N GLN A 417 -2.72 41.38 26.97
CA GLN A 417 -2.06 40.93 25.76
C GLN A 417 -1.91 39.40 25.68
N ALA A 418 -1.59 38.74 26.80
CA ALA A 418 -1.51 37.28 26.87
C ALA A 418 -2.89 36.60 26.71
N ALA A 419 -3.97 37.21 27.23
CA ALA A 419 -5.33 36.72 27.04
C ALA A 419 -5.77 36.83 25.57
N ASP A 420 -5.50 37.96 24.91
CA ASP A 420 -5.72 38.14 23.47
C ASP A 420 -4.90 37.14 22.64
N ALA A 421 -3.64 36.88 23.04
CA ALA A 421 -2.80 35.87 22.39
C ALA A 421 -3.35 34.44 22.56
N LEU A 422 -4.03 34.12 23.67
CA LEU A 422 -4.71 32.83 23.84
C LEU A 422 -5.94 32.73 22.93
N ILE A 423 -6.76 33.80 22.85
CA ILE A 423 -7.95 33.86 21.99
C ILE A 423 -7.56 33.74 20.51
N ALA A 424 -6.46 34.38 20.10
CA ALA A 424 -5.90 34.28 18.75
C ALA A 424 -5.11 32.98 18.49
N GLU A 425 -5.20 31.99 19.40
CA GLU A 425 -4.43 30.73 19.41
C GLU A 425 -2.91 30.88 19.26
N ARG A 426 -2.34 32.06 19.51
CA ARG A 426 -0.89 32.30 19.42
C ARG A 426 -0.09 31.68 20.57
N ILE A 427 -0.76 31.33 21.67
CA ILE A 427 -0.20 30.54 22.77
C ILE A 427 -1.14 29.37 23.11
N SER A 428 -0.62 28.34 23.79
CA SER A 428 -1.44 27.21 24.24
C SER A 428 -2.14 27.50 25.58
N GLN A 429 -3.23 26.80 25.89
CA GLN A 429 -3.89 26.87 27.21
C GLN A 429 -2.93 26.50 28.36
N GLU A 430 -2.06 25.52 28.16
CA GLU A 430 -1.06 25.13 29.16
C GLU A 430 -0.02 26.23 29.37
N SER A 431 0.45 26.86 28.29
CA SER A 431 1.39 27.98 28.35
C SER A 431 0.79 29.21 29.01
N PHE A 432 -0.48 29.54 28.71
CA PHE A 432 -1.21 30.60 29.38
C PHE A 432 -1.42 30.30 30.87
N ARG A 433 -1.67 29.04 31.25
CA ARG A 433 -1.73 28.65 32.67
C ARG A 433 -0.41 28.92 33.38
N THR A 434 0.73 28.55 32.78
CA THR A 434 2.07 28.83 33.33
C THR A 434 2.32 30.34 33.47
N PHE A 435 1.94 31.13 32.47
CA PHE A 435 1.97 32.60 32.55
C PHE A 435 1.07 33.14 33.67
N ASN A 436 -0.15 32.64 33.81
CA ASN A 436 -1.10 33.09 34.84
C ASN A 436 -0.57 32.85 36.26
N GLU A 437 0.10 31.72 36.52
CA GLU A 437 0.76 31.50 37.81
C GLU A 437 1.95 32.46 38.03
N ALA A 438 2.72 32.78 36.99
CA ALA A 438 3.77 33.80 37.07
C ALA A 438 3.18 35.21 37.32
N TYR A 439 2.10 35.58 36.63
CA TYR A 439 1.37 36.84 36.81
C TYR A 439 0.82 36.98 38.25
N LYS A 440 0.15 35.95 38.78
CA LYS A 440 -0.33 35.94 40.18
C LYS A 440 0.83 36.14 41.15
N THR A 441 1.91 35.36 40.98
CA THR A 441 3.11 35.44 41.83
C THR A 441 3.73 36.85 41.78
N ALA A 442 3.74 37.46 40.60
CA ALA A 442 4.25 38.81 40.41
C ALA A 442 3.37 39.88 41.06
N ARG A 443 2.05 39.80 40.84
CA ARG A 443 1.06 40.69 41.43
C ARG A 443 1.09 40.63 42.96
N GLU A 444 1.07 39.44 43.54
CA GLU A 444 1.20 39.28 44.99
C GLU A 444 2.54 39.84 45.53
N ALA A 445 3.64 39.71 44.78
CA ALA A 445 4.92 40.28 45.19
C ALA A 445 4.92 41.82 45.16
N ILE A 446 4.25 42.43 44.17
CA ILE A 446 4.04 43.88 44.11
C ILE A 446 3.10 44.34 45.24
N ASP A 447 1.98 43.66 45.48
CA ASP A 447 1.02 43.99 46.53
C ASP A 447 1.65 43.89 47.92
N ARG A 448 2.45 42.83 48.20
CA ARG A 448 3.24 42.71 49.43
C ARG A 448 4.23 43.88 49.59
N ARG A 449 4.91 44.30 48.51
CA ARG A 449 5.81 45.47 48.55
C ARG A 449 5.06 46.78 48.79
N LYS A 450 3.87 46.98 48.21
CA LYS A 450 3.03 48.15 48.47
C LYS A 450 2.59 48.20 49.94
N GLN A 451 2.20 47.07 50.52
CA GLN A 451 1.87 46.99 51.95
C GLN A 451 3.07 47.32 52.85
N VAL A 452 4.26 46.78 52.56
CA VAL A 452 5.49 47.10 53.31
C VAL A 452 5.87 48.58 53.16
N ALA A 453 5.77 49.15 51.97
CA ALA A 453 6.04 50.58 51.73
C ALA A 453 5.06 51.48 52.50
N GLN A 454 3.76 51.18 52.46
CA GLN A 454 2.73 51.90 53.22
C GLN A 454 2.92 51.75 54.74
N GLN A 455 3.31 50.56 55.22
CA GLN A 455 3.62 50.36 56.64
C GLN A 455 4.84 51.17 57.05
N SER A 456 5.92 51.17 56.26
CA SER A 456 7.12 51.98 56.54
C SER A 456 6.80 53.49 56.55
N GLN A 457 5.98 53.97 55.61
CA GLN A 457 5.50 55.37 55.60
C GLN A 457 4.64 55.70 56.84
N ARG A 458 3.84 54.75 57.34
CA ARG A 458 3.07 54.90 58.58
C ARG A 458 3.99 54.93 59.80
N GLU A 459 4.94 54.01 59.93
CA GLU A 459 5.91 53.98 61.03
C GLU A 459 6.76 55.27 61.11
N ILE A 460 7.18 55.82 59.97
CA ILE A 460 7.87 57.12 59.91
C ILE A 460 6.95 58.26 60.40
N SER A 461 5.67 58.25 60.01
CA SER A 461 4.69 59.23 60.47
C SER A 461 4.37 59.11 61.95
N ASP A 462 4.20 57.88 62.45
CA ASP A 462 3.94 57.58 63.85
C ASP A 462 5.15 57.94 64.73
N GLY A 463 6.37 57.83 64.19
CA GLY A 463 7.58 58.40 64.80
C GLY A 463 7.49 59.91 64.99
N TYR A 464 7.03 60.66 63.97
CA TYR A 464 6.81 62.11 64.12
C TYR A 464 5.65 62.45 65.07
N ILE A 465 4.60 61.63 65.14
CA ILE A 465 3.51 61.78 66.12
C ILE A 465 4.02 61.47 67.55
N GLY A 466 4.91 60.48 67.69
CA GLY A 466 5.62 60.18 68.93
C GLY A 466 6.47 61.34 69.43
N ASP A 467 7.23 61.99 68.53
CA ASP A 467 7.98 63.22 68.82
C ASP A 467 7.04 64.34 69.34
N LEU A 468 5.84 64.50 68.78
CA LEU A 468 4.83 65.48 69.26
C LEU A 468 4.28 65.12 70.65
N LEU A 469 4.00 63.84 70.90
CA LEU A 469 3.49 63.36 72.19
C LEU A 469 4.56 63.50 73.30
N ALA A 470 5.83 63.26 72.99
CA ALA A 470 6.94 63.49 73.91
C ALA A 470 7.03 64.97 74.34
N LEU A 471 6.80 65.91 73.43
CA LEU A 471 6.75 67.36 73.73
C LEU A 471 5.58 67.75 74.64
N MET A 472 4.48 67.00 74.65
CA MET A 472 3.37 67.23 75.59
C MET A 472 3.69 66.78 77.02
N GLN A 473 4.46 65.69 77.16
CA GLN A 473 4.82 65.08 78.44
C GLN A 473 6.01 65.76 79.12
N ASP A 474 6.82 66.55 78.39
CA ASP A 474 7.89 67.36 78.99
C ASP A 474 7.30 68.46 79.89
N ASN A 475 7.56 68.33 81.20
CA ASN A 475 7.14 69.25 82.25
C ASN A 475 8.29 70.13 82.77
N GLN A 476 9.52 70.03 82.22
CA GLN A 476 10.68 70.75 82.75
C GLN A 476 11.23 71.85 81.84
N ARG A 477 10.88 71.88 80.54
CA ARG A 477 11.34 72.91 79.60
C ARG A 477 10.42 74.12 79.54
N SER A 478 11.00 75.29 79.22
CA SER A 478 10.24 76.53 79.02
C SER A 478 9.46 76.51 77.70
N ARG A 479 8.33 77.24 77.67
CA ARG A 479 7.38 77.30 76.55
C ARG A 479 8.06 77.55 75.20
N ASP A 480 8.99 78.50 75.13
CA ASP A 480 9.63 78.90 73.88
C ASP A 480 10.54 77.82 73.30
N VAL A 481 11.12 76.96 74.16
CA VAL A 481 11.91 75.80 73.72
C VAL A 481 11.01 74.71 73.15
N ILE A 482 9.90 74.39 73.84
CA ILE A 482 8.92 73.40 73.37
C ILE A 482 8.27 73.84 72.05
N GLN A 483 7.91 75.12 71.93
CA GLN A 483 7.36 75.68 70.69
C GLN A 483 8.36 75.62 69.51
N LYS A 484 9.65 75.86 69.78
CA LYS A 484 10.70 75.79 68.75
C LYS A 484 10.97 74.36 68.26
N ASP A 485 10.90 73.37 69.15
CA ASP A 485 11.02 71.96 68.76
C ASP A 485 9.74 71.44 68.08
N LEU A 486 8.55 71.90 68.49
CA LEU A 486 7.28 71.64 67.80
C LEU A 486 7.34 72.10 66.32
N ASP A 487 7.80 73.32 66.06
CA ASP A 487 7.97 73.84 64.70
C ASP A 487 9.15 73.21 63.94
N ARG A 488 10.06 72.51 64.62
CA ARG A 488 11.13 71.71 64.01
C ARG A 488 10.60 70.35 63.57
N THR A 489 9.79 69.68 64.39
CA THR A 489 9.14 68.41 64.04
C THR A 489 8.17 68.60 62.88
N PHE A 490 7.38 69.69 62.87
CA PHE A 490 6.52 70.05 61.73
C PHE A 490 7.30 70.22 60.42
N ARG A 491 8.46 70.89 60.46
CA ARG A 491 9.33 71.02 59.28
C ARG A 491 9.89 69.68 58.80
N LYS A 492 10.35 68.82 59.71
CA LYS A 492 10.81 67.46 59.36
C LYS A 492 9.71 66.63 58.68
N ALA A 493 8.51 66.61 59.24
CA ALA A 493 7.37 65.90 58.66
C ALA A 493 6.96 66.49 57.30
N SER A 494 6.98 67.83 57.16
CA SER A 494 6.69 68.49 55.88
C SER A 494 7.73 68.14 54.80
N THR A 495 9.02 68.10 55.16
CA THR A 495 10.08 67.63 54.25
C THR A 495 9.90 66.15 53.91
N ALA A 496 9.57 65.30 54.88
CA ALA A 496 9.29 63.88 54.65
C ALA A 496 8.10 63.65 53.71
N LEU A 497 7.06 64.50 53.74
CA LEU A 497 5.96 64.45 52.79
C LEU A 497 6.42 64.81 51.38
N VAL A 498 7.19 65.89 51.23
CA VAL A 498 7.73 66.33 49.92
C VAL A 498 8.70 65.31 49.33
N GLU A 499 9.46 64.61 50.19
CA GLU A 499 10.36 63.51 49.80
C GLU A 499 9.64 62.16 49.61
N GLY A 500 8.30 62.09 49.75
CA GLY A 500 7.51 60.85 49.57
C GLY A 500 7.70 59.79 50.67
N LYS A 501 8.34 60.15 51.80
CA LYS A 501 8.63 59.26 52.93
C LYS A 501 7.46 59.06 53.89
N ILE A 502 6.42 59.89 53.79
CA ILE A 502 5.13 59.71 54.46
C ILE A 502 4.00 60.02 53.49
N SER A 503 2.85 59.36 53.63
CA SER A 503 1.69 59.60 52.77
C SER A 503 0.99 60.94 53.12
N GLN A 504 0.20 61.50 52.19
CA GLN A 504 -0.62 62.68 52.47
C GLN A 504 -1.64 62.43 53.59
N GLU A 505 -2.19 61.23 53.69
CA GLU A 505 -3.12 60.84 54.75
C GLU A 505 -2.40 60.76 56.11
N SER A 506 -1.24 60.11 56.15
CA SER A 506 -0.36 60.07 57.34
C SER A 506 0.03 61.48 57.80
N PHE A 507 0.38 62.37 56.86
CA PHE A 507 0.67 63.76 57.18
C PHE A 507 -0.56 64.53 57.68
N ARG A 508 -1.78 64.26 57.17
CA ARG A 508 -3.01 64.85 57.73
C ARG A 508 -3.20 64.46 59.19
N THR A 509 -3.04 63.18 59.52
CA THR A 509 -3.09 62.70 60.92
C THR A 509 -2.00 63.35 61.79
N PHE A 510 -0.79 63.52 61.26
CA PHE A 510 0.27 64.28 61.93
C PHE A 510 -0.10 65.76 62.16
N VAL A 511 -0.75 66.42 61.20
CA VAL A 511 -1.21 67.82 61.33
C VAL A 511 -2.33 67.95 62.38
N GLU A 512 -3.23 66.99 62.46
CA GLU A 512 -4.26 66.92 63.52
C GLU A 512 -3.61 66.78 64.89
N ALA A 513 -2.64 65.87 65.05
CA ALA A 513 -1.85 65.72 66.27
C ALA A 513 -1.07 67.01 66.62
N TYR A 514 -0.39 67.64 65.65
CA TYR A 514 0.35 68.89 65.83
C TYR A 514 -0.56 70.01 66.36
N ASN A 515 -1.77 70.15 65.80
CA ASN A 515 -2.73 71.14 66.23
C ASN A 515 -3.24 70.86 67.65
N ALA A 516 -3.52 69.60 68.00
CA ALA A 516 -3.90 69.21 69.36
C ALA A 516 -2.78 69.50 70.38
N THR A 517 -1.53 69.15 70.06
CA THR A 517 -0.34 69.47 70.88
C THR A 517 -0.18 70.98 71.07
N ARG A 518 -0.33 71.77 70.01
CA ARG A 518 -0.25 73.25 70.05
C ARG A 518 -1.31 73.87 70.95
N VAL A 519 -2.55 73.36 70.92
CA VAL A 519 -3.64 73.81 71.81
C VAL A 519 -3.38 73.40 73.27
N ALA A 520 -2.90 72.18 73.52
CA ALA A 520 -2.57 71.70 74.86
C ALA A 520 -1.46 72.55 75.53
N ILE A 521 -0.43 72.94 74.77
CA ILE A 521 0.65 73.83 75.24
C ILE A 521 0.10 75.23 75.60
N ALA A 522 -0.94 75.71 74.91
CA ALA A 522 -1.56 77.01 75.21
C ALA A 522 -2.44 76.99 76.48
N HIS A 523 -3.15 75.89 76.76
CA HIS A 523 -4.05 75.79 77.92
C HIS A 523 -3.34 75.60 79.27
N LYS A 524 -2.09 75.11 79.27
CA LYS A 524 -1.27 74.84 80.47
C LYS A 524 -1.02 76.08 81.36
N THR A 525 -1.31 77.28 80.86
CA THR A 525 -1.05 78.58 81.52
C THR A 525 -2.18 79.05 82.47
N PHE A 526 -3.39 78.49 82.42
CA PHE A 526 -4.57 79.13 83.07
C PHE A 526 -4.81 78.76 84.55
N SER A 527 -4.05 77.85 85.16
CA SER A 527 -4.43 77.18 86.42
C SER A 527 -3.65 77.62 87.69
N GLN A 528 -2.93 78.74 87.69
CA GLN A 528 -2.06 79.15 88.81
C GLN A 528 -2.43 80.44 89.58
N GLN A 529 -3.53 81.12 89.27
CA GLN A 529 -3.91 82.34 90.02
C GLN A 529 -5.39 82.38 90.44
N GLN A 530 -5.56 82.79 91.71
CA GLN A 530 -6.77 83.19 92.44
C GLN A 530 -7.61 82.12 93.16
N THR A 531 -7.56 82.23 94.50
CA THR A 531 -8.46 81.62 95.49
C THR A 531 -9.06 82.72 96.37
N SER A 532 -10.40 82.83 96.47
CA SER A 532 -11.12 83.34 97.65
C SER A 532 -12.64 83.09 97.52
N SER A 533 -13.28 82.74 98.64
CA SER A 533 -14.69 82.31 98.80
C SER A 533 -15.52 83.43 99.51
N PRO A 534 -16.76 83.26 100.05
CA PRO A 534 -17.77 82.18 99.92
C PRO A 534 -19.28 82.61 99.81
N ALA A 535 -20.18 81.67 99.44
CA ALA A 535 -21.59 81.44 99.92
C ALA A 535 -22.34 80.46 98.95
N THR A 536 -22.93 79.30 99.30
CA THR A 536 -24.05 78.99 100.24
C THR A 536 -25.43 79.40 99.66
N ILE A 537 -26.46 78.57 99.41
CA ILE A 537 -26.78 77.10 99.53
C ILE A 537 -27.87 76.79 98.43
N ALA A 538 -27.95 75.66 97.69
CA ALA A 538 -28.35 74.25 97.95
C ALA A 538 -29.86 74.00 98.29
N PRO A 539 -30.49 72.81 98.01
CA PRO A 539 -30.13 71.70 97.08
C PRO A 539 -31.37 71.07 96.34
N GLU A 540 -31.29 69.77 95.97
CA GLU A 540 -32.35 68.79 95.58
C GLU A 540 -32.72 68.57 94.08
N THR A 541 -32.90 67.35 93.53
CA THR A 541 -32.28 66.01 93.76
C THR A 541 -32.60 65.04 92.59
N VAL A 542 -31.73 64.02 92.38
CA VAL A 542 -32.07 62.63 91.90
C VAL A 542 -32.42 62.35 90.41
N MET A 543 -31.70 61.34 89.85
CA MET A 543 -31.90 60.59 88.58
C MET A 543 -32.91 59.41 88.78
N PRO A 544 -33.08 58.34 87.96
CA PRO A 544 -32.65 58.00 86.59
C PRO A 544 -33.77 57.42 85.67
N GLY A 545 -33.42 56.97 84.45
CA GLY A 545 -33.86 55.63 83.99
C GLY A 545 -34.76 55.43 82.74
N THR A 546 -34.13 54.98 81.64
CA THR A 546 -34.45 53.73 80.88
C THR A 546 -35.69 53.58 79.95
N ILE A 547 -35.46 52.83 78.84
CA ILE A 547 -36.35 51.94 78.03
C ILE A 547 -36.69 52.39 76.57
N ALA A 548 -35.87 51.93 75.61
CA ALA A 548 -36.12 51.06 74.40
C ALA A 548 -37.43 51.20 73.53
N PRO A 549 -37.74 50.35 72.50
CA PRO A 549 -36.93 49.43 71.64
C PRO A 549 -37.27 49.47 70.11
N ARG A 550 -36.46 48.83 69.24
CA ARG A 550 -36.82 47.86 68.13
C ARG A 550 -35.62 47.61 67.18
N THR A 551 -35.14 46.37 66.93
CA THR A 551 -35.60 45.31 65.98
C THR A 551 -35.50 45.77 64.50
N ILE A 552 -34.78 45.10 63.57
CA ILE A 552 -35.04 43.76 62.97
C ILE A 552 -33.73 43.13 62.37
N ILE A 553 -33.72 41.79 62.19
CA ILE A 553 -32.66 40.84 61.72
C ILE A 553 -32.91 40.45 60.23
N PRO A 554 -32.48 39.30 59.63
CA PRO A 554 -31.18 38.58 59.49
C PRO A 554 -30.64 38.66 58.02
N GLN A 555 -29.49 38.14 57.56
CA GLN A 555 -28.71 36.90 57.75
C GLN A 555 -29.29 35.61 57.10
N GLU A 556 -28.43 35.01 56.27
CA GLU A 556 -28.52 33.86 55.34
C GLU A 556 -29.01 32.52 55.97
N PRO A 557 -29.30 31.49 55.15
CA PRO A 557 -28.24 30.63 54.57
C PRO A 557 -28.07 30.72 53.05
#